data_AF-A0A7Y1YS27-F1
#
_entry.id   AF-A0A7Y1YS27-F1
#
_cell.length_a   1.000
_cell.length_b   1.000
_cell.length_c   1.000
_cell.angle_alpha   90.00
_cell.angle_beta   90.00
_cell.angle_gamma   90.00
#
_symmetry.space_group_name_H-M   'P 1'
#
loop_
_entity.id
_entity.type
_entity.pdbx_description
1 polymer ?
#
loop_
_entity_poly.entity_id
_entity_poly.type
_entity_poly.pdbx_seq_one_letter_code
_entity_poly.pdbx_strand_id
1 'polypeptide(L)'
;MNLYYKSLRRNKVQTGVTSAQEMGYLEDESISTYLHQVEQRRLYDEKLKMLDTSCRDVLAMFFNKISMKEIARKLGTSEQYAKKKKFNCKSKLIDLIRQDAKYEELIN
;
A
#
# COMPACT_ATOMS: atom_id res chain seq x y z
N MET A 1 2.31 11.22 -8.02
CA MET A 1 1.30 11.94 -8.82
C MET A 1 -0.07 11.69 -8.19
N ASN A 2 -0.52 12.60 -7.33
CA ASN A 2 -1.78 12.47 -6.59
C ASN A 2 -2.97 12.76 -7.51
N LEU A 3 -3.76 11.73 -7.80
CA LEU A 3 -4.99 11.81 -8.61
C LEU A 3 -6.15 12.53 -7.89
N TYR A 4 -5.96 12.93 -6.63
CA TYR A 4 -7.00 13.51 -5.78
C TYR A 4 -7.42 14.94 -6.15
N TYR A 5 -6.56 15.72 -6.82
CA TYR A 5 -6.85 17.14 -7.09
C TYR A 5 -7.57 17.43 -8.42
N LYS A 6 -7.81 16.41 -9.27
CA LYS A 6 -8.48 16.61 -10.58
C LYS A 6 -10.00 16.60 -10.51
N SER A 7 -10.62 16.15 -9.41
CA SER A 7 -12.08 16.11 -9.27
C SER A 7 -12.69 17.43 -8.77
N LEU A 8 -11.90 18.33 -8.17
CA LEU A 8 -12.41 19.57 -7.55
C LEU A 8 -12.58 20.75 -8.52
N ARG A 9 -12.34 20.56 -9.82
CA ARG A 9 -12.41 21.63 -10.84
C ARG A 9 -13.69 21.63 -11.70
N ARG A 10 -14.68 20.79 -11.38
CA ARG A 10 -15.89 20.67 -12.22
C ARG A 10 -17.15 20.97 -11.43
N ASN A 11 -17.27 22.22 -10.96
CA ASN A 11 -18.55 22.79 -10.55
C ASN A 11 -18.67 24.23 -11.06
N LYS A 12 -19.44 24.42 -12.12
CA LYS A 12 -20.39 25.54 -12.32
C LYS A 12 -21.34 25.18 -13.47
N VAL A 13 -22.55 24.72 -13.12
CA VAL A 13 -23.82 25.47 -13.13
C VAL A 13 -24.60 25.26 -14.44
N GLN A 14 -25.72 24.54 -14.39
CA GLN A 14 -27.05 25.06 -14.78
C GLN A 14 -28.22 24.16 -14.37
N THR A 15 -29.08 24.72 -13.49
CA THR A 15 -30.56 24.70 -13.48
C THR A 15 -31.35 23.38 -13.45
N GLY A 16 -31.97 23.13 -12.30
CA GLY A 16 -33.13 22.27 -12.11
C GLY A 16 -33.42 22.07 -10.62
N VAL A 17 -34.50 22.65 -10.10
CA VAL A 17 -34.89 22.58 -8.69
C VAL A 17 -35.40 21.19 -8.33
N THR A 18 -34.70 20.46 -7.44
CA THR A 18 -35.33 19.50 -6.52
C THR A 18 -34.45 19.25 -5.30
N SER A 19 -35.03 19.53 -4.12
CA SER A 19 -34.72 19.05 -2.76
C SER A 19 -33.27 18.82 -2.32
N ALA A 20 -32.88 19.54 -1.27
CA ALA A 20 -31.76 19.23 -0.39
C ALA A 20 -31.94 17.87 0.31
N GLN A 21 -31.59 16.76 -0.34
CA GLN A 21 -31.54 15.45 0.31
C GLN A 21 -30.70 14.40 -0.44
N GLU A 22 -29.48 14.75 -0.86
CA GLU A 22 -28.53 13.75 -1.37
C GLU A 22 -27.14 13.93 -0.72
N MET A 23 -27.11 14.04 0.61
CA MET A 23 -25.99 13.47 1.37
C MET A 23 -26.38 12.03 1.75
N GLY A 24 -26.53 11.21 0.70
CA GLY A 24 -26.73 9.78 0.85
C GLY A 24 -25.56 9.21 1.61
N TYR A 25 -25.84 8.67 2.79
CA TYR A 25 -25.00 7.81 3.60
C TYR A 25 -23.90 7.15 2.75
N LEU A 26 -22.64 7.53 2.98
CA LEU A 26 -21.55 6.61 2.68
C LEU A 26 -21.92 5.33 3.42
N GLU A 27 -22.26 4.28 2.69
CA GLU A 27 -22.69 3.00 3.25
C GLU A 27 -21.70 2.63 4.35
N ASP A 28 -22.17 2.37 5.56
CA ASP A 28 -21.35 2.07 6.75
C ASP A 28 -20.28 1.01 6.46
N GLU A 29 -20.64 0.04 5.61
CA GLU A 29 -19.77 -0.99 5.06
C GLU A 29 -18.55 -0.43 4.31
N SER A 30 -18.69 0.67 3.57
CA SER A 30 -17.60 1.34 2.86
C SER A 30 -16.60 2.01 3.81
N ILE A 31 -17.07 2.58 4.93
CA ILE A 31 -16.23 3.22 5.95
C ILE A 31 -15.49 2.14 6.74
N SER A 32 -16.19 1.10 7.18
CA SER A 32 -15.61 -0.05 7.87
C SER A 32 -14.52 -0.71 7.02
N THR A 33 -14.79 -0.97 5.73
CA THR A 33 -13.81 -1.51 4.78
C THR A 33 -12.59 -0.61 4.65
N TYR A 34 -12.78 0.71 4.55
CA TYR A 34 -11.68 1.67 4.47
C TYR A 34 -10.80 1.63 5.73
N LEU A 35 -11.42 1.66 6.92
CA LEU A 35 -10.70 1.59 8.19
C LEU A 35 -9.91 0.29 8.32
N HIS A 36 -10.49 -0.83 7.92
CA HIS A 36 -9.82 -2.13 7.91
C HIS A 36 -8.57 -2.12 7.00
N GLN A 37 -8.66 -1.54 5.79
CA GLN A 37 -7.51 -1.38 4.89
C GLN A 37 -6.43 -0.46 5.45
N VAL A 38 -6.80 0.58 6.20
CA VAL A 38 -5.85 1.48 6.88
C VAL A 38 -5.06 0.71 7.94
N GLU A 39 -5.72 -0.14 8.73
CA GLU A 39 -5.03 -0.94 9.75
C GLU A 39 -4.13 -2.02 9.13
N GLN A 40 -4.56 -2.69 8.05
CA GLN A 40 -3.70 -3.59 7.29
C GLN A 40 -2.43 -2.89 6.76
N ARG A 41 -2.59 -1.68 6.23
CA ARG A 41 -1.47 -0.84 5.75
C ARG A 41 -0.55 -0.45 6.89
N ARG A 42 -1.11 -0.09 8.03
CA ARG A 42 -0.34 0.27 9.22
C ARG A 42 0.48 -0.91 9.73
N LEU A 43 -0.11 -2.10 9.85
CA LEU A 43 0.62 -3.31 10.23
C LEU A 43 1.76 -3.60 9.24
N TYR A 44 1.49 -3.51 7.94
CA TYR A 44 2.50 -3.65 6.90
C TYR A 44 3.67 -2.68 7.10
N ASP A 45 3.40 -1.39 7.31
CA ASP A 45 4.43 -0.36 7.49
C ASP A 45 5.23 -0.56 8.78
N GLU A 46 4.57 -0.97 9.88
CA GLU A 46 5.20 -1.35 11.14
C GLU A 46 6.20 -2.50 10.92
N LYS A 47 5.79 -3.57 10.21
CA LYS A 47 6.66 -4.74 9.97
C LYS A 47 7.75 -4.48 8.94
N LEU A 48 7.50 -3.65 7.93
CA LEU A 48 8.52 -3.26 6.97
C LEU A 48 9.70 -2.54 7.65
N LYS A 49 9.42 -1.69 8.65
CA LYS A 49 10.46 -0.99 9.43
C LYS A 49 11.36 -1.93 10.23
N MET A 50 10.88 -3.12 10.59
CA MET A 50 11.66 -4.13 11.33
C MET A 50 12.66 -4.90 10.46
N LEU A 51 12.52 -4.85 9.12
CA LEU A 51 13.54 -5.42 8.23
C LEU A 51 14.82 -4.59 8.28
N ASP A 52 15.96 -5.19 7.94
CA ASP A 52 17.19 -4.43 7.75
C ASP A 52 17.07 -3.47 6.54
N THR A 53 17.92 -2.42 6.52
CA THR A 53 17.92 -1.40 5.48
C THR A 53 18.03 -2.00 4.08
N SER A 54 18.88 -3.01 3.93
CA SER A 54 19.12 -3.68 2.64
C SER A 54 17.85 -4.36 2.11
N CYS A 55 17.06 -4.98 2.98
CA CYS A 55 15.77 -5.55 2.61
C CYS A 55 14.73 -4.48 2.30
N ARG A 56 14.65 -3.41 3.09
CA ARG A 56 13.73 -2.30 2.83
C ARG A 56 14.00 -1.67 1.47
N ASP A 57 15.26 -1.44 1.11
CA ASP A 57 15.66 -0.84 -0.16
C ASP A 57 15.29 -1.73 -1.36
N VAL A 58 15.58 -3.03 -1.27
CA VAL A 58 15.23 -3.99 -2.33
C VAL A 58 13.72 -4.03 -2.57
N LEU A 59 12.94 -4.07 -1.48
CA LEU A 59 11.48 -4.09 -1.57
C LEU A 59 10.94 -2.76 -2.10
N ALA A 60 11.44 -1.62 -1.61
CA ALA A 60 11.05 -0.30 -2.08
C ALA A 60 11.31 -0.12 -3.59
N MET A 61 12.48 -0.51 -4.07
CA MET A 61 12.79 -0.46 -5.50
C MET A 61 11.87 -1.39 -6.31
N PHE A 62 11.61 -2.59 -5.82
CA PHE A 62 10.70 -3.54 -6.47
C PHE A 62 9.26 -3.00 -6.56
N PHE A 63 8.72 -2.44 -5.48
CA PHE A 63 7.37 -1.87 -5.47
C PHE A 63 7.25 -0.62 -6.35
N ASN A 64 8.34 0.13 -6.51
CA ASN A 64 8.46 1.22 -7.49
C ASN A 64 8.64 0.72 -8.94
N LYS A 65 8.43 -0.58 -9.20
CA LYS A 65 8.50 -1.21 -10.52
C LYS A 65 9.87 -1.11 -11.20
N ILE A 66 10.95 -0.94 -10.42
CA ILE A 66 12.32 -0.99 -10.94
C ILE A 66 12.64 -2.45 -11.32
N SER A 67 13.19 -2.66 -12.51
CA SER A 67 13.52 -4.00 -13.00
C SER A 67 14.59 -4.67 -12.13
N MET A 68 14.57 -5.99 -11.99
CA MET A 68 15.58 -6.71 -11.19
C MET A 68 17.01 -6.50 -11.71
N LYS A 69 17.17 -6.32 -13.02
CA LYS A 69 18.43 -5.95 -13.66
C LYS A 69 18.96 -4.59 -13.14
N GLU A 70 18.08 -3.59 -13.07
CA GLU A 70 18.44 -2.26 -12.56
C GLU A 70 18.66 -2.26 -11.05
N ILE A 71 17.87 -3.01 -10.29
CA ILE A 71 18.10 -3.19 -8.84
C ILE A 71 19.45 -3.84 -8.59
N ALA A 72 19.79 -4.89 -9.34
CA ALA A 72 21.08 -5.56 -9.25
C ALA A 72 22.24 -4.61 -9.54
N ARG A 73 22.11 -3.78 -10.57
CA ARG A 73 23.07 -2.71 -10.89
C ARG A 73 23.24 -1.73 -9.73
N LYS A 74 22.15 -1.25 -9.12
CA LYS A 74 22.19 -0.34 -7.97
C LYS A 74 22.83 -0.95 -6.73
N LEU A 75 22.69 -2.26 -6.54
CA LEU A 75 23.26 -3.01 -5.42
C LEU A 75 24.69 -3.50 -5.66
N GLY A 76 25.24 -3.32 -6.87
CA GLY A 76 26.55 -3.88 -7.24
C GLY A 76 26.58 -5.41 -7.21
N THR A 77 25.49 -6.07 -7.62
CA THR A 77 25.33 -7.53 -7.51
C THR A 77 24.75 -8.14 -8.79
N SER A 78 24.60 -9.47 -8.83
CA SER A 78 23.98 -10.17 -9.95
C SER A 78 22.45 -10.08 -9.90
N GLU A 79 21.79 -10.15 -11.06
CA GLU A 79 20.33 -10.18 -11.12
C GLU A 79 19.75 -11.38 -10.34
N GLN A 80 20.43 -12.53 -10.37
CA GLN A 80 20.04 -13.71 -9.61
C GLN A 80 20.10 -13.47 -8.10
N TYR A 81 21.17 -12.82 -7.61
CA TYR A 81 21.29 -12.45 -6.21
C TYR A 81 20.20 -11.45 -5.80
N ALA A 82 19.95 -10.41 -6.61
CA ALA A 82 18.88 -9.44 -6.34
C ALA A 82 17.49 -10.11 -6.26
N LYS A 83 17.19 -11.05 -7.18
CA LYS A 83 15.95 -11.86 -7.14
C LYS A 83 15.84 -12.69 -5.86
N LYS A 84 16.91 -13.40 -5.49
CA LYS A 84 16.97 -14.20 -4.26
C LYS A 84 16.79 -13.33 -3.01
N LYS A 85 17.48 -12.19 -2.96
CA LYS A 85 17.39 -11.24 -1.85
C LYS A 85 15.97 -10.68 -1.73
N LYS A 86 15.35 -10.24 -2.83
CA LYS A 86 13.95 -9.80 -2.85
C LYS A 86 13.00 -10.87 -2.31
N PHE A 87 13.17 -12.12 -2.76
CA PHE A 87 12.36 -13.25 -2.28
C PHE A 87 12.51 -13.41 -0.76
N ASN A 88 13.74 -13.51 -0.25
CA ASN A 88 14.00 -13.68 1.17
C ASN A 88 13.45 -12.53 2.02
N CYS A 89 13.64 -11.29 1.58
CA CYS A 89 13.12 -10.11 2.28
C CYS A 89 11.58 -10.08 2.29
N LYS A 90 10.93 -10.49 1.19
CA LYS A 90 9.47 -10.60 1.13
C LYS A 90 8.96 -11.70 2.07
N SER A 91 9.59 -12.87 2.09
CA SER A 91 9.20 -13.96 3.00
C SER A 91 9.33 -13.52 4.45
N LYS A 92 10.46 -12.90 4.83
CA LYS A 92 10.67 -12.36 6.17
C LYS A 92 9.61 -11.32 6.56
N LEU A 93 9.20 -10.45 5.63
CA LEU A 93 8.13 -9.49 5.89
C LEU A 93 6.79 -10.17 6.15
N ILE A 94 6.45 -11.19 5.36
CA ILE A 94 5.23 -11.99 5.54
C ILE A 94 5.24 -12.70 6.88
N ASP A 95 6.37 -13.28 7.27
CA ASP A 95 6.51 -13.98 8.55
C ASP A 95 6.32 -13.00 9.73
N LEU A 96 6.91 -11.81 9.66
CA LEU A 96 6.73 -10.76 10.66
C LEU A 96 5.27 -10.27 10.78
N ILE A 97 4.55 -10.23 9.66
CA ILE A 97 3.13 -9.86 9.65
C ILE A 97 2.30 -10.97 10.29
N ARG A 98 2.48 -12.22 9.85
CA ARG A 98 1.71 -13.38 10.35
C ARG A 98 1.94 -13.68 11.83
N GLN A 99 3.11 -13.34 12.36
CA GLN A 99 3.43 -13.53 13.78
C GLN A 99 2.90 -12.40 14.67
N ASP A 100 2.36 -11.32 14.10
CA ASP A 100 1.77 -10.24 14.89
C ASP A 100 0.37 -10.61 15.38
N ALA A 101 0.07 -10.35 16.65
CA ALA A 101 -1.25 -10.60 17.22
C ALA A 101 -2.39 -9.87 16.47
N LYS A 102 -2.12 -8.68 15.90
CA LYS A 102 -3.11 -7.93 15.11
C LYS A 102 -3.46 -8.63 13.79
N TYR A 103 -2.62 -9.55 13.30
CA TYR A 103 -2.87 -10.19 12.02
C TYR A 103 -4.17 -10.99 12.01
N GLU A 104 -4.44 -11.75 13.06
CA GLU A 104 -5.67 -12.54 13.18
C GLU A 104 -6.93 -11.65 13.17
N GLU A 105 -6.87 -10.47 13.77
CA GLU A 105 -7.98 -9.50 13.75
C GLU A 105 -8.17 -8.85 12.37
N LEU A 106 -7.11 -8.75 11.57
CA LEU A 106 -7.10 -8.06 10.28
C LEU A 106 -7.32 -8.98 9.06
N ILE A 107 -7.53 -10.28 9.28
CA ILE A 107 -7.89 -11.24 8.21
C ILE A 107 -9.35 -11.72 8.30
N ASN A 108 -10.04 -11.38 9.39
CA ASN A 108 -11.46 -11.67 9.61
C ASN A 108 -12.33 -10.51 9.10
#